data_AF-A0A967SIV2-F1
#
_entry.id   AF-A0A967SIV2-F1
#
_cell.length_a   1.000
_cell.length_b   1.000
_cell.length_c   1.000
_cell.angle_alpha   90.00
_cell.angle_beta   90.00
_cell.angle_gamma   90.00
#
_symmetry.space_group_name_H-M   'P 1'
#
loop_
_entity.id
_entity.type
_entity.pdbx_description
1 polymer ?
#
loop_
_entity_poly.entity_id
_entity_poly.type
_entity_poly.pdbx_seq_one_letter_code
_entity_poly.pdbx_strand_id
1 'polypeptide(L)' 'YRSHPLTFWIARRLVDVEHVAMVNLVAGERLVPELLQGAARPAALADALAPLLEEGPARARVVQGLARVRDALQP' A
#
# COMPACT_ATOMS: atom_id res chain seq x y z
N TYR A 1 11.58 2.80 -13.42
CA TYR A 1 11.06 3.40 -14.67
C TYR A 1 10.01 4.43 -14.31
N ARG A 2 10.20 5.72 -14.65
CA ARG A 2 9.27 6.79 -14.30
C ARG A 2 8.17 6.82 -15.37
N SER A 3 7.06 6.12 -15.14
CA SER A 3 5.92 6.10 -16.06
C SER A 3 5.45 7.52 -16.33
N HIS A 4 5.23 7.86 -17.61
CA HIS A 4 4.77 9.20 -17.99
C HIS A 4 3.45 9.52 -17.25
N PRO A 5 3.31 10.69 -16.62
CA PRO A 5 2.16 11.01 -15.75
C PRO A 5 0.81 10.84 -16.46
N LEU A 6 0.77 11.05 -17.78
CA LEU A 6 -0.40 10.77 -18.63
C LEU A 6 -0.81 9.28 -18.66
N THR A 7 0.15 8.36 -18.75
CA THR A 7 -0.15 6.92 -18.80
C THR A 7 -0.78 6.47 -17.49
N PHE A 8 -0.29 6.97 -16.35
CA PHE A 8 -0.89 6.68 -15.05
C PHE A 8 -2.28 7.30 -14.89
N TRP A 9 -2.48 8.53 -15.38
CA TRP A 9 -3.79 9.19 -15.34
C TRP A 9 -4.85 8.40 -16.13
N ILE A 10 -4.50 7.93 -17.33
CA ILE A 10 -5.37 7.09 -18.18
C ILE A 10 -5.63 5.74 -17.51
N ALA A 11 -4.59 5.06 -17.02
CA ALA A 11 -4.73 3.77 -16.34
C ALA A 11 -5.61 3.88 -15.07
N ARG A 12 -5.44 4.93 -14.27
CA ARG A 12 -6.25 5.20 -13.07
C ARG A 12 -7.72 5.51 -13.40
N ARG A 13 -8.00 6.01 -14.61
CA ARG A 13 -9.37 6.30 -15.08
C ARG A 13 -10.06 5.06 -15.66
N LEU A 14 -9.29 4.11 -16.16
CA LEU A 14 -9.76 2.85 -16.77
C LEU A 14 -9.86 1.70 -15.77
N VAL A 15 -9.00 1.68 -14.75
CA VAL A 15 -9.02 0.67 -13.69
C VAL A 15 -9.48 1.35 -12.40
N ASP A 16 -10.75 1.14 -12.05
CA ASP A 16 -11.35 1.61 -10.79
C ASP A 16 -10.94 0.66 -9.65
N VAL A 17 -9.65 0.64 -9.33
CA VAL A 17 -9.10 -0.14 -8.22
C VAL A 17 -8.81 0.78 -7.06
N GLU A 18 -9.51 0.53 -5.94
CA GLU A 18 -9.40 1.28 -4.68
C GLU A 18 -7.98 1.19 -4.08
N HIS A 19 -7.24 0.14 -4.43
CA HIS A 19 -5.89 -0.14 -3.96
C HIS A 19 -4.98 -0.58 -5.12
N VAL A 20 -3.72 -0.15 -5.13
CA VAL A 20 -2.73 -0.56 -6.13
C VAL A 20 -1.84 -1.69 -5.61
N ALA A 21 -1.57 -1.74 -4.30
CA ALA A 21 -0.81 -2.82 -3.72
C ALA A 21 -1.68 -4.07 -3.60
N MET A 22 -1.16 -5.20 -4.10
CA MET A 22 -1.85 -6.49 -4.03
C MET A 22 -2.27 -6.86 -2.60
N VAL A 23 -1.44 -6.55 -1.61
CA VAL A 23 -1.75 -6.79 -0.20
C VAL A 23 -3.01 -6.05 0.24
N ASN A 24 -3.16 -4.79 -0.15
CA ASN A 24 -4.33 -3.98 0.20
C ASN A 24 -5.57 -4.45 -0.57
N LEU A 25 -5.41 -4.84 -1.83
CA LEU A 25 -6.48 -5.44 -2.63
C LEU A 25 -7.03 -6.71 -1.99
N VAL A 26 -6.14 -7.63 -1.56
CA VAL A 26 -6.55 -8.88 -0.90
C VAL A 26 -7.12 -8.60 0.49
N ALA A 27 -6.58 -7.62 1.21
CA ALA A 27 -7.10 -7.23 2.53
C ALA A 27 -8.46 -6.51 2.47
N GLY A 28 -8.85 -5.95 1.31
CA GLY A 28 -10.03 -5.09 1.18
C GLY A 28 -9.94 -3.79 2.00
N GLU A 29 -8.75 -3.44 2.47
CA GLU A 29 -8.47 -2.21 3.21
C GLU A 29 -7.05 -1.73 2.90
N ARG A 30 -6.79 -0.44 3.15
CA ARG A 30 -5.44 0.12 3.06
C ARG A 30 -4.60 -0.31 4.26
N LEU A 31 -4.15 -1.57 4.23
CA LEU A 31 -3.32 -2.18 5.27
C LEU A 31 -1.92 -1.57 5.32
N VAL A 32 -1.30 -1.32 4.16
CA VAL A 32 0.03 -0.69 4.04
C VAL A 32 -0.06 0.64 3.28
N PRO A 33 0.83 1.61 3.59
CA PRO A 33 0.82 2.91 2.92
C PRO A 33 1.19 2.79 1.43
N GLU A 34 0.29 3.22 0.55
CA GLU A 34 0.54 3.36 -0.88
C GLU A 34 0.96 4.80 -1.24
N LEU A 35 2.26 5.04 -1.35
CA LEU A 35 2.83 6.30 -1.80
C LEU A 35 3.21 6.18 -3.27
N LEU A 36 2.33 6.63 -4.17
CA LEU A 36 2.51 6.50 -5.62
C LEU A 36 2.98 7.80 -6.27
N GLN A 37 3.79 7.67 -7.31
CA GLN A 37 4.25 8.78 -8.15
C GLN A 37 4.80 9.98 -7.35
N GLY A 38 4.18 11.15 -7.47
CA GLY A 38 4.58 12.38 -6.79
C GLY A 38 4.40 12.36 -5.28
N ALA A 39 3.67 11.38 -4.73
CA ALA A 39 3.54 11.18 -3.28
C ALA A 39 4.69 10.34 -2.69
N ALA A 40 5.46 9.62 -3.52
CA ALA A 40 6.63 8.85 -3.09
C ALA A 40 7.85 9.75 -2.83
N ARG A 41 7.70 10.68 -1.87
CA ARG A 41 8.76 11.62 -1.46
C ARG A 41 9.48 11.07 -0.23
N PRO A 42 10.78 11.36 -0.05
CA PRO A 42 11.56 10.84 1.09
C PRO A 42 10.92 11.13 2.45
N ALA A 43 10.45 12.36 2.68
CA ALA A 43 9.79 12.73 3.93
C ALA A 43 8.48 11.94 4.15
N ALA A 44 7.63 11.85 3.14
CA ALA A 44 6.38 11.09 3.22
C ALA A 44 6.61 9.58 3.46
N LEU A 45 7.68 9.02 2.87
CA LEU A 45 8.10 7.65 3.12
C LEU A 45 8.57 7.48 4.57
N ALA A 46 9.39 8.39 5.08
CA ALA A 46 9.85 8.36 6.46
C ALA A 46 8.67 8.43 7.44
N ASP A 47 7.74 9.38 7.24
CA ASP A 47 6.55 9.55 8.08
C ASP A 47 5.65 8.30 8.06
N ALA A 48 5.50 7.67 6.89
CA ALA A 48 4.67 6.48 6.73
C ALA A 48 5.31 5.21 7.31
N LEU A 49 6.65 5.11 7.29
CA LEU A 49 7.38 3.94 7.75
C LEU A 49 7.75 4.02 9.24
N ALA A 50 8.05 5.21 9.78
CA ALA A 50 8.44 5.42 11.18
C ALA A 50 7.55 4.67 12.19
N PRO A 51 6.20 4.77 12.16
CA PRO A 51 5.35 4.05 13.11
C PRO A 51 5.33 2.52 12.93
N LEU A 52 5.90 2.00 11.84
CA LEU A 52 5.99 0.57 11.55
C LEU A 52 7.34 -0.04 11.96
N LEU A 53 8.35 0.81 12.19
CA LEU A 53 9.71 0.37 12.57
C LEU A 53 9.80 0.02 14.06
N GLU A 54 9.02 0.70 14.90
CA GLU A 54 8.96 0.45 16.33
C GLU A 54 7.88 -0.57 16.71
N GLU A 55 8.03 -1.21 17.87
CA GLU A 55 6.96 -2.02 18.44
C GLU A 55 5.81 -1.13 18.88
N GLY A 56 4.60 -1.47 18.45
CA GLY A 56 3.43 -0.64 18.73
C GLY A 56 2.19 -1.06 17.96
N PRO A 57 1.06 -0.36 18.20
CA PRO A 57 -0.23 -0.72 17.64
C PRO A 57 -0.25 -0.63 16.10
N ALA A 58 0.48 0.30 15.51
CA ALA A 58 0.57 0.44 14.05
C ALA A 58 1.25 -0.77 13.40
N ARG A 59 2.45 -1.14 13.90
CA ARG A 59 3.14 -2.36 13.45
C ARG A 59 2.31 -3.62 13.69
N ALA A 60 1.69 -3.75 14.86
CA ALA A 60 0.86 -4.91 15.20
C ALA A 60 -0.32 -5.08 14.23
N ARG A 61 -1.02 -3.99 13.90
CA ARG A 61 -2.11 -4.00 12.91
C ARG A 61 -1.63 -4.50 11.55
N VAL A 62 -0.50 -3.99 11.06
CA VAL A 62 0.05 -4.39 9.75
C VAL A 62 0.43 -5.88 9.76
N VAL A 63 1.14 -6.33 10.79
CA VAL A 63 1.54 -7.74 10.91
C VAL A 63 0.33 -8.68 10.97
N GLN A 64 -0.69 -8.34 11.75
CA GLN A 64 -1.93 -9.12 11.85
C GLN A 64 -2.70 -9.12 10.53
N GLY A 65 -2.78 -7.98 9.83
CA GLY A 65 -3.40 -7.93 8.50
C GLY A 65 -2.65 -8.75 7.46
N LEU A 66 -1.30 -8.73 7.49
CA LEU A 66 -0.49 -9.54 6.57
C LEU A 66 -0.68 -11.03 6.82
N ALA A 67 -0.84 -11.44 8.08
CA ALA A 67 -1.19 -12.82 8.42
C ALA A 67 -2.55 -13.22 7.83
N ARG A 68 -3.58 -12.36 7.95
CA ARG A 68 -4.90 -12.60 7.32
C ARG A 68 -4.79 -12.73 5.80
N VAL A 69 -4.03 -11.85 5.15
CA VAL A 69 -3.79 -11.89 3.69
C VAL A 69 -3.09 -13.18 3.29
N ARG A 70 -2.08 -13.63 4.06
CA ARG A 70 -1.40 -14.90 3.82
C ARG A 70 -2.40 -16.06 3.89
N ASP A 71 -3.23 -16.12 4.93
CA ASP A 71 -4.17 -17.22 5.15
C ASP A 71 -5.24 -17.27 4.03
N ALA A 72 -5.67 -16.12 3.51
CA ALA A 72 -6.58 -16.03 2.38
C ALA A 72 -5.98 -16.51 1.04
N LEU A 73 -4.65 -16.65 0.95
CA LEU A 73 -3.94 -17.11 -0.24
C LEU A 73 -3.49 -18.57 -0.15
N GLN A 74 -3.78 -19.27 0.96
CA GLN A 74 -3.51 -20.69 1.10
C GLN A 74 -4.55 -21.53 0.30
N PRO A 75 -4.13 -22.63 -0.34
CA PRO A 75 -5.01 -23.48 -1.14
C PRO A 75 -6.04 -24.28 -0.33
#